data_AF-A0A8H4JZW6-F1
#
_entry.id   AF-A0A8H4JZW6-F1
#
_cell.length_a   1.000
_cell.length_b   1.000
_cell.length_c   1.000
_cell.angle_alpha   90.00
_cell.angle_beta   90.00
_cell.angle_gamma   90.00
#
_symmetry.space_group_name_H-M   'P 1'
#
loop_
_entity.id
_entity.type
_entity.pdbx_description
1 polymer ?
#
loop_
_entity_poly.entity_id
_entity_poly.type
_entity_poly.pdbx_seq_one_letter_code
_entity_poly.pdbx_strand_id
1 'polypeptide(L)'
;MYIKNIILSGLFAGVALSAPAPTKHTSPEKRADSCQAHIYIDASNGAALPQHATWKYNVDVTGPSGLLGHWDGTNPANTFVKVPSGKNMDLWITGYPSRQKKANSDQKGDLNLEYNSRKWSSNQCEFLRKEPAPSNGWRWQFDWWCKYDC
;
A
#
# COMPACT_ATOMS: atom_id res chain seq x y z
N MET A 1 -45.16 -50.83 -29.50
CA MET A 1 -44.01 -51.03 -30.39
C MET A 1 -42.97 -49.96 -30.05
N TYR A 2 -41.85 -50.45 -29.53
CA TYR A 2 -40.61 -49.87 -28.98
C TYR A 2 -40.33 -48.35 -29.03
N ILE A 3 -40.14 -47.81 -27.82
CA ILE A 3 -39.35 -46.61 -27.50
C ILE A 3 -37.87 -46.94 -27.79
N LYS A 4 -37.21 -46.15 -28.63
CA LYS A 4 -35.76 -46.19 -28.82
C LYS A 4 -35.09 -45.19 -27.88
N ASN A 5 -34.34 -45.73 -26.93
CA ASN A 5 -33.36 -45.02 -26.13
C ASN A 5 -32.30 -44.39 -27.05
N ILE A 6 -32.08 -43.09 -26.94
CA ILE A 6 -30.85 -42.44 -27.41
C ILE A 6 -30.12 -41.95 -26.16
N ILE A 7 -29.13 -42.73 -25.76
CA ILE A 7 -28.01 -42.29 -24.95
C ILE A 7 -26.98 -41.75 -25.95
N LEU A 8 -26.42 -40.55 -25.75
CA LEU A 8 -25.01 -40.31 -26.03
C LEU A 8 -24.51 -38.98 -25.45
N SER A 9 -23.42 -39.13 -24.68
CA SER A 9 -22.26 -38.25 -24.59
C SER A 9 -22.39 -36.94 -23.81
N GLY A 10 -21.94 -37.01 -22.56
CA GLY A 10 -21.56 -35.87 -21.76
C GLY A 10 -20.44 -35.07 -22.41
N LEU A 11 -20.68 -33.78 -22.58
CA LEU A 11 -19.63 -32.77 -22.57
C LEU A 11 -19.53 -32.25 -21.13
N PHE A 12 -18.55 -32.74 -20.37
CA PHE A 12 -18.01 -31.93 -19.30
C PHE A 12 -17.28 -30.76 -19.97
N ALA A 13 -17.98 -29.65 -20.15
CA ALA A 13 -17.36 -28.36 -20.36
C ALA A 13 -16.59 -28.05 -19.07
N GLY A 14 -15.35 -28.52 -19.01
CA GLY A 14 -14.37 -28.04 -18.05
C GLY A 14 -14.20 -26.56 -18.33
N VAL A 15 -14.95 -25.74 -17.61
CA VAL A 15 -14.63 -24.33 -17.49
C VAL A 15 -13.24 -24.35 -16.87
N ALA A 16 -12.21 -24.11 -17.68
CA ALA A 16 -10.92 -23.73 -17.16
C ALA A 16 -11.20 -22.47 -16.34
N LEU A 17 -11.35 -22.62 -15.03
CA LEU A 17 -11.15 -21.54 -14.09
C LEU A 17 -9.72 -21.10 -14.40
N SER A 18 -9.59 -20.09 -15.27
CA SER A 18 -8.38 -19.31 -15.34
C SER A 18 -8.17 -18.86 -13.90
N ALA A 19 -7.24 -19.53 -13.21
CA ALA A 19 -6.81 -19.11 -11.91
C ALA A 19 -6.55 -17.61 -12.03
N PRO A 20 -7.10 -16.78 -11.13
CA PRO A 20 -6.83 -15.35 -11.19
C PRO A 20 -5.31 -15.23 -11.31
N ALA A 21 -4.85 -14.63 -12.42
CA ALA A 21 -3.46 -14.27 -12.57
C ALA A 21 -3.08 -13.58 -11.26
N PRO A 22 -1.96 -13.95 -10.60
CA PRO A 22 -1.62 -13.42 -9.29
C PRO A 22 -1.66 -11.90 -9.42
N THR A 23 -2.76 -11.34 -8.98
CA THR A 23 -2.92 -9.91 -8.87
C THR A 23 -1.86 -9.58 -7.85
N LYS A 24 -0.87 -8.77 -8.26
CA LYS A 24 -0.01 -8.06 -7.32
C LYS A 24 -0.93 -7.10 -6.53
N HIS A 25 -1.82 -7.64 -5.72
CA HIS A 25 -2.48 -6.94 -4.66
C HIS A 25 -1.44 -6.85 -3.56
N THR A 26 -0.92 -5.64 -3.46
CA THR A 26 -0.17 -5.02 -2.39
C THR A 26 -0.95 -5.08 -1.08
N SER A 27 -1.22 -6.28 -0.59
CA SER A 27 -1.65 -6.53 0.79
C SER A 27 -0.38 -6.65 1.64
N PRO A 28 -0.32 -6.07 2.85
CA PRO A 28 0.83 -6.16 3.76
C PRO A 28 1.15 -7.58 4.25
N GLU A 29 0.34 -8.57 3.86
CA GLU A 29 0.57 -9.96 4.19
C GLU A 29 1.85 -10.50 3.51
N LYS A 30 2.84 -10.81 4.36
CA LYS A 30 4.09 -11.53 4.10
C LYS A 30 5.27 -10.72 3.55
N ARG A 31 5.94 -10.03 4.46
CA ARG A 31 7.41 -10.06 4.57
C ARG A 31 7.84 -10.36 6.01
N ALA A 32 7.37 -11.49 6.53
CA ALA A 32 7.45 -11.91 7.95
C ALA A 32 8.87 -12.13 8.51
N ASP A 33 9.92 -11.81 7.74
CA ASP A 33 11.31 -12.13 8.08
C ASP A 33 12.21 -10.89 8.18
N SER A 34 11.66 -9.68 8.01
CA SER A 34 12.43 -8.43 8.04
C SER A 34 11.68 -7.27 8.66
N CYS A 35 12.40 -6.38 9.34
CA CYS A 35 11.82 -5.14 9.83
C CYS A 35 11.45 -4.17 8.71
N GLN A 36 10.18 -3.79 8.67
CA GLN A 36 9.62 -3.00 7.58
C GLN A 36 8.54 -2.04 8.07
N ALA A 37 8.61 -0.80 7.59
CA ALA A 37 7.53 0.16 7.65
C ALA A 37 6.79 0.17 6.31
N HIS A 38 5.51 -0.15 6.32
CA HIS A 38 4.59 0.00 5.19
C HIS A 38 3.81 1.30 5.38
N ILE A 39 3.91 2.21 4.43
CA ILE A 39 3.29 3.54 4.49
C ILE A 39 2.41 3.68 3.25
N TYR A 40 1.11 3.57 3.46
CA TYR A 40 0.11 3.76 2.43
C TYR A 40 -0.57 5.11 2.59
N ILE A 41 -0.59 5.90 1.52
CA ILE A 41 -1.21 7.21 1.48
C ILE A 41 -2.18 7.27 0.31
N ASP A 42 -3.44 7.56 0.62
CA ASP A 42 -4.51 7.72 -0.34
C ASP A 42 -5.00 9.18 -0.34
N ALA A 43 -4.75 9.87 -1.45
CA ALA A 43 -5.17 11.25 -1.66
C ALA A 43 -6.38 11.32 -2.60
N SER A 44 -7.44 12.01 -2.18
CA SER A 44 -8.56 12.30 -3.06
C SER A 44 -8.11 13.09 -4.29
N ASN A 45 -8.57 12.68 -5.48
CA ASN A 45 -8.50 13.56 -6.64
C ASN A 45 -9.68 14.52 -6.55
N GLY A 46 -9.36 15.80 -6.41
CA GLY A 46 -10.25 16.85 -6.86
C GLY A 46 -9.47 17.73 -7.81
N ALA A 47 -10.18 18.42 -8.70
CA ALA A 47 -9.71 19.66 -9.32
C ALA A 47 -9.26 20.72 -8.26
N ALA A 48 -9.54 20.45 -6.98
CA ALA A 48 -8.90 21.00 -5.79
C ALA A 48 -7.36 21.07 -5.91
N LEU A 49 -6.84 22.29 -5.72
CA LEU A 49 -5.41 22.59 -5.52
C LEU A 49 -4.81 21.68 -4.43
N PRO A 50 -3.48 21.44 -4.42
CA PRO A 50 -2.84 20.53 -3.47
C PRO A 50 -3.25 20.72 -2.00
N GLN A 51 -3.48 21.97 -1.57
CA GLN A 51 -3.94 22.31 -0.22
C GLN A 51 -5.38 21.87 0.14
N HIS A 52 -6.18 21.41 -0.84
CA HIS A 52 -7.59 21.03 -0.67
C HIS A 52 -7.83 19.52 -0.88
N ALA A 53 -6.77 18.75 -1.11
CA ALA A 53 -6.88 17.29 -1.17
C ALA A 53 -6.99 16.70 0.24
N THR A 54 -7.77 15.63 0.39
CA THR A 54 -7.86 14.85 1.62
C THR A 54 -6.90 13.68 1.54
N TRP A 55 -6.02 13.58 2.52
CA TRP A 55 -4.96 12.59 2.59
C TRP A 55 -5.25 11.63 3.72
N LYS A 56 -5.48 10.38 3.35
CA LYS A 56 -5.65 9.29 4.29
C LYS A 56 -4.35 8.51 4.35
N TYR A 57 -3.88 8.26 5.56
CA TYR A 57 -2.67 7.53 5.82
C TYR A 57 -3.04 6.23 6.51
N ASN A 58 -2.32 5.18 6.18
CA ASN A 58 -2.35 3.89 6.86
C ASN A 58 -0.91 3.40 6.93
N VAL A 59 -0.42 3.21 8.14
CA VAL A 59 0.99 2.93 8.41
C VAL A 59 1.11 1.73 9.32
N ASP A 60 1.83 0.72 8.84
CA ASP A 60 2.18 -0.47 9.60
C ASP A 60 3.69 -0.54 9.82
N VAL A 61 4.10 -0.87 11.04
CA VAL A 61 5.49 -1.15 11.41
C VAL A 61 5.56 -2.60 11.83
N THR A 62 6.33 -3.41 11.10
CA THR A 62 6.44 -4.85 11.32
C THR A 62 7.89 -5.23 11.62
N GLY A 63 8.06 -6.26 12.43
CA GLY A 63 9.34 -6.92 12.67
C GLY A 63 9.26 -8.43 12.44
N PRO A 64 10.34 -9.18 12.75
CA PRO A 64 10.39 -10.63 12.56
C PRO A 64 9.28 -11.39 13.30
N SER A 65 8.72 -10.81 14.35
CA SER A 65 7.64 -11.40 15.15
C SER A 65 6.23 -10.91 14.75
N GLY A 66 6.11 -10.10 13.71
CA GLY A 66 4.83 -9.57 13.21
C GLY A 66 4.65 -8.07 13.41
N LEU A 67 3.40 -7.61 13.46
CA LEU A 67 3.03 -6.20 13.61
C LEU A 67 3.49 -5.68 14.97
N LEU A 68 4.32 -4.65 14.94
CA LEU A 68 4.81 -3.95 16.13
C LEU A 68 3.94 -2.73 16.45
N GLY A 69 3.45 -2.04 15.41
CA GLY A 69 2.62 -0.86 15.58
C GLY A 69 1.82 -0.51 14.33
N HIS A 70 0.68 0.15 14.55
CA HIS A 70 -0.21 0.63 13.51
C HIS A 70 -0.60 2.08 13.78
N TRP A 71 -0.76 2.86 12.70
CA TRP A 71 -1.38 4.16 12.75
C TRP A 71 -2.16 4.45 11.47
N ASP A 72 -3.39 4.91 11.62
CA ASP A 72 -4.19 5.46 10.53
C ASP A 72 -4.73 6.84 10.90
N GLY A 73 -4.92 7.67 9.89
CA GLY A 73 -5.40 9.03 10.12
C GLY A 73 -5.68 9.80 8.84
N THR A 74 -6.38 10.93 8.98
CA THR A 74 -6.70 11.83 7.87
C THR A 74 -6.05 13.19 8.11
N ASN A 75 -5.34 13.70 7.11
CA ASN A 75 -4.66 15.00 7.13
C ASN A 75 -3.87 15.25 8.44
N PRO A 76 -2.94 14.36 8.83
CA PRO A 76 -2.12 14.58 10.01
C PRO A 76 -1.46 15.95 9.97
N ALA A 77 -1.60 16.70 11.07
CA ALA A 77 -1.00 18.02 11.20
C ALA A 77 0.52 17.92 10.98
N ASN A 78 1.06 18.80 10.13
CA ASN A 78 2.48 18.83 9.77
C ASN A 78 3.04 17.49 9.29
N THR A 79 2.20 16.58 8.79
CA THR A 79 2.56 15.22 8.34
C THR A 79 3.29 14.37 9.38
N PHE A 80 3.11 14.70 10.65
CA PHE A 80 3.77 14.01 11.74
C PHE A 80 2.96 12.77 12.15
N VAL A 81 3.46 11.60 11.79
CA VAL A 81 2.85 10.32 12.19
C VAL A 81 3.75 9.66 13.20
N LYS A 82 3.18 9.28 14.35
CA LYS A 82 3.84 8.48 15.39
C LYS A 82 3.22 7.10 15.41
N VAL A 83 3.95 6.08 14.97
CA VAL A 83 3.49 4.69 15.08
C VAL A 83 4.09 4.06 16.33
N PRO A 84 3.29 3.76 17.37
CA PRO A 84 3.80 3.14 18.58
C PRO A 84 4.17 1.68 18.30
N SER A 85 5.46 1.34 18.24
CA SER A 85 5.91 -0.03 17.95
C SER A 85 6.31 -0.85 19.18
N GLY A 86 6.01 -0.32 20.38
CA GLY A 86 6.42 -0.89 21.67
C GLY A 86 7.90 -0.65 21.99
N LYS A 87 8.28 -0.76 23.27
CA LYS A 87 9.68 -0.60 23.75
C LYS A 87 10.37 0.75 23.40
N ASN A 88 9.63 1.86 23.38
CA ASN A 88 10.12 3.21 22.99
C ASN A 88 10.59 3.34 21.54
N MET A 89 10.21 2.41 20.67
CA MET A 89 10.56 2.44 19.25
C MET A 89 9.42 3.07 18.46
N ASP A 90 9.35 4.39 18.44
CA ASP A 90 8.31 5.08 17.66
C ASP A 90 8.84 5.37 16.25
N LEU A 91 8.09 4.98 15.23
CA LEU A 91 8.34 5.47 13.86
C LEU A 91 7.73 6.86 13.73
N TRP A 92 8.57 7.83 13.39
CA TRP A 92 8.15 9.16 13.01
C TRP A 92 8.24 9.33 11.49
N ILE A 93 7.16 9.82 10.90
CA ILE A 93 7.11 10.18 9.48
C ILE A 93 6.88 11.68 9.42
N THR A 94 7.57 12.35 8.50
CA THR A 94 7.34 13.75 8.14
C THR A 94 7.49 13.93 6.63
N GLY A 95 6.93 15.00 6.08
CA GLY A 95 6.94 15.27 4.65
C GLY A 95 5.66 14.80 3.96
N TYR A 96 5.50 15.23 2.71
CA TYR A 96 4.24 15.08 1.99
C TYR A 96 4.48 14.81 0.52
N PRO A 97 3.88 13.74 -0.04
CA PRO A 97 4.03 13.46 -1.45
C PRO A 97 3.33 14.52 -2.32
N SER A 98 4.05 15.10 -3.27
CA SER A 98 3.47 16.12 -4.14
C SER A 98 2.74 15.49 -5.33
N ARG A 99 1.41 15.66 -5.44
CA ARG A 99 0.62 15.23 -6.61
C ARG A 99 1.17 15.69 -7.97
N GLN A 100 1.85 16.84 -8.01
CA GLN A 100 2.26 17.51 -9.24
C GLN A 100 3.60 17.00 -9.79
N LYS A 101 4.38 16.28 -8.98
CA LYS A 101 5.64 15.69 -9.42
C LYS A 101 5.38 14.49 -10.34
N LYS A 102 6.25 14.31 -11.34
CA LYS A 102 6.20 13.13 -12.22
C LYS A 102 6.39 11.86 -11.38
N ALA A 103 5.81 10.73 -11.83
CA ALA A 103 5.72 9.44 -11.12
C ALA A 103 7.06 8.83 -10.67
N ASN A 104 8.16 9.40 -11.12
CA ASN A 104 9.43 8.73 -11.26
C ASN A 104 10.50 9.58 -10.56
N SER A 105 11.12 8.97 -9.55
CA SER A 105 12.22 9.45 -8.69
C SER A 105 11.94 10.55 -7.67
N ASP A 106 11.28 11.66 -8.01
CA ASP A 106 11.23 12.80 -7.06
C ASP A 106 10.25 12.57 -5.90
N GLN A 107 9.11 11.93 -6.15
CA GLN A 107 8.11 11.63 -5.09
C GLN A 107 8.59 10.56 -4.12
N LYS A 108 9.50 9.70 -4.58
CA LYS A 108 10.00 8.60 -3.79
C LYS A 108 10.65 9.10 -2.51
N GLY A 109 11.32 10.26 -2.55
CA GLY A 109 12.00 10.88 -1.41
C GLY A 109 11.19 11.94 -0.67
N ASP A 110 9.88 12.06 -0.91
CA ASP A 110 9.06 13.11 -0.28
C ASP A 110 8.83 12.90 1.22
N LEU A 111 9.10 11.70 1.75
CA LEU A 111 9.00 11.39 3.17
C LEU A 111 10.38 11.31 3.82
N ASN A 112 10.46 11.83 5.05
CA ASN A 112 11.55 11.60 5.97
C ASN A 112 11.05 10.70 7.10
N LEU A 113 11.85 9.69 7.41
CA LEU A 113 11.53 8.64 8.36
C LEU A 113 12.54 8.68 9.49
N GLU A 114 12.05 8.51 10.71
CA GLU A 114 12.90 8.41 11.90
C GLU A 114 12.45 7.24 12.77
N TYR A 115 13.37 6.33 13.05
CA TYR A 115 13.15 5.18 13.91
C TYR A 115 14.39 4.95 14.76
N ASN A 116 14.22 4.87 16.08
CA ASN A 116 15.33 4.67 17.04
C ASN A 116 16.52 5.63 16.82
N SER A 117 16.22 6.94 16.68
CA SER A 117 17.19 8.03 16.40
C SER A 117 17.89 7.98 15.03
N ARG A 118 17.62 6.96 14.19
CA ARG A 118 18.11 6.92 12.82
C ARG A 118 17.14 7.63 11.91
N LYS A 119 17.66 8.50 11.04
CA LYS A 119 16.88 9.27 10.08
C LYS A 119 17.27 8.86 8.67
N TRP A 120 16.28 8.66 7.80
CA TRP A 120 16.52 8.39 6.39
C TRP A 120 15.39 8.94 5.52
N SER A 121 15.68 9.12 4.23
CA SER A 121 14.68 9.52 3.24
C SER A 121 14.00 8.28 2.65
N SER A 122 12.73 8.41 2.30
CA SER A 122 11.98 7.34 1.64
C SER A 122 12.49 6.97 0.24
N ASN A 123 13.49 7.71 -0.29
CA ASN A 123 14.17 7.34 -1.54
C ASN A 123 14.87 5.97 -1.49
N GLN A 124 15.17 5.47 -0.29
CA GLN A 124 15.75 4.13 -0.06
C GLN A 124 14.70 3.01 0.00
N CYS A 125 13.41 3.35 0.05
CA CYS A 125 12.32 2.38 0.16
C CYS A 125 11.95 1.77 -1.19
N GLU A 126 11.20 0.68 -1.19
CA GLU A 126 10.41 0.33 -2.39
C GLU A 126 9.22 1.28 -2.46
N PHE A 127 8.83 1.70 -3.67
CA PHE A 127 7.77 2.68 -3.86
C PHE A 127 6.87 2.30 -5.04
N LEU A 128 5.57 2.40 -4.85
CA LEU A 128 4.56 2.25 -5.87
C LEU A 128 3.61 3.45 -5.86
N ARG A 129 3.32 3.97 -7.05
CA ARG A 129 2.28 4.97 -7.27
C ARG A 129 1.19 4.39 -8.16
N LYS A 130 -0.07 4.61 -7.81
CA LYS A 130 -1.21 4.34 -8.69
C LYS A 130 -1.87 5.67 -9.05
N GLU A 131 -1.94 5.92 -10.36
CA GLU A 131 -2.61 7.09 -10.93
C GLU A 131 -4.12 7.07 -10.62
N PRO A 132 -4.80 8.23 -10.67
CA PRO A 132 -6.25 8.30 -10.63
C PRO A 132 -6.86 7.55 -11.82
N ALA A 133 -7.73 6.59 -11.52
CA ALA A 133 -8.48 5.83 -12.50
C ALA A 133 -9.87 5.48 -11.93
N PRO A 134 -10.86 5.12 -12.76
CA PRO A 134 -12.16 4.68 -12.27
C PRO A 134 -12.06 3.56 -11.22
N SER A 135 -11.11 2.63 -11.39
CA SER A 135 -10.88 1.49 -10.49
C SER A 135 -10.44 1.87 -9.08
N ASN A 136 -9.96 3.09 -8.84
CA ASN A 136 -9.61 3.59 -7.52
C ASN A 136 -10.42 4.84 -7.12
N GLY A 137 -11.58 5.04 -7.76
CA GLY A 137 -12.46 6.18 -7.48
C GLY A 137 -11.83 7.52 -7.84
N TRP A 138 -10.92 7.53 -8.84
CA TRP A 138 -10.09 8.67 -9.18
C TRP A 138 -9.29 9.15 -7.97
N ARG A 139 -8.39 8.34 -7.43
CA ARG A 139 -7.59 8.72 -6.27
C ARG A 139 -6.11 8.48 -6.55
N TRP A 140 -5.25 9.32 -5.98
CA TRP A 140 -3.82 9.08 -6.01
C TRP A 140 -3.48 8.14 -4.86
N GLN A 141 -2.86 7.01 -5.17
CA GLN A 141 -2.39 6.09 -4.14
C GLN A 141 -0.87 6.03 -4.19
N PHE A 142 -0.26 6.19 -3.02
CA PHE A 142 1.18 6.14 -2.83
C PHE A 142 1.47 5.08 -1.78
N ASP A 143 2.49 4.28 -2.04
CA ASP A 143 2.78 3.12 -1.23
C ASP A 143 4.30 2.96 -1.08
N TRP A 144 4.81 3.05 0.14
CA TRP A 144 6.23 2.84 0.46
C TRP A 144 6.42 1.62 1.35
N TRP A 145 7.45 0.85 1.05
CA TRP A 145 7.94 -0.22 1.90
C TRP A 145 9.40 0.03 2.25
N CYS A 146 9.61 0.48 3.48
CA CYS A 146 10.90 0.91 3.98
C CYS A 146 11.48 -0.14 4.93
N LYS A 147 12.61 -0.74 4.57
CA LYS A 147 13.34 -1.61 5.50
C LYS A 147 14.07 -0.76 6.53
N TYR A 148 14.11 -1.23 7.76
CA TYR A 148 14.88 -0.62 8.82
C TYR A 148 15.57 -1.70 9.66
N ASP A 149 16.59 -1.29 10.41
CA ASP A 149 17.31 -2.20 11.30
C ASP A 149 16.53 -2.39 12.59
N CYS A 150 16.25 -3.66 12.89
CA CYS A 150 15.95 -4.20 14.20
C CYS A 150 16.80 -5.46 14.37
#